data_AF-A0AAU4CKI7-F1
#
_entry.id   AF-A0AAU4CKI7-F1
#
_cell.length_a   1.000
_cell.length_b   1.000
_cell.length_c   1.000
_cell.angle_alpha   90.00
_cell.angle_beta   90.00
_cell.angle_gamma   90.00
#
_symmetry.space_group_name_H-M   'P 1'
#
loop_
_entity.id
_entity.type
_entity.pdbx_description
1 polymer ?
#
loop_
_entity_poly.entity_id
_entity_poly.type
_entity_poly.pdbx_seq_one_letter_code
_entity_poly.pdbx_strand_id
1 'polypeptide(L)'
;MSKTSVSNETGGLLCLWVEPWGTDHWMRSGEEFTVVTETEPEESPFNVVVHDQGITVWVNAGSDAEVFDKDGNPAPCGHQRPADAGS
;
A
#
# COMPACT_ATOMS: atom_id res chain seq x y z
N MET A 1 8.78 -7.84 12.69
CA MET A 1 8.10 -7.35 11.48
C MET A 1 8.02 -5.84 11.55
N SER A 2 8.35 -5.19 10.46
CA SER A 2 8.22 -3.74 10.32
C SER A 2 6.92 -3.42 9.60
N LYS A 3 6.35 -2.26 9.93
CA LYS A 3 5.09 -1.81 9.36
C LYS A 3 5.12 -0.31 9.08
N THR A 4 4.40 0.10 8.04
CA THR A 4 4.11 1.51 7.77
C THR A 4 2.63 1.65 7.42
N SER A 5 1.99 2.70 7.93
CA SER A 5 0.61 3.04 7.59
C SER A 5 0.59 4.13 6.52
N VAL A 6 -0.39 4.05 5.63
CA VAL A 6 -0.69 5.06 4.60
C VAL A 6 -2.19 5.31 4.61
N SER A 7 -2.56 6.58 4.77
CA SER A 7 -3.98 6.99 4.88
C SER A 7 -4.36 7.87 3.69
N ASN A 8 -5.53 7.63 3.11
CA ASN A 8 -6.10 8.45 2.05
C ASN A 8 -7.00 9.55 2.63
N GLU A 9 -6.41 10.69 2.97
CA GLU A 9 -7.15 11.86 3.46
C GLU A 9 -7.70 12.76 2.33
N THR A 10 -7.63 12.31 1.08
CA THR A 10 -8.20 13.03 -0.07
C THR A 10 -9.67 12.68 -0.25
N GLY A 11 -10.40 13.46 -1.06
CA GLY A 11 -11.79 13.13 -1.41
C GLY A 11 -11.95 12.05 -2.50
N GLY A 12 -10.84 11.55 -3.06
CA GLY A 12 -10.84 10.64 -4.20
C GLY A 12 -10.47 9.21 -3.84
N LEU A 13 -10.59 8.32 -4.83
CA LEU A 13 -9.98 6.99 -4.77
C LEU A 13 -8.49 7.13 -5.08
N LEU A 14 -7.63 6.54 -4.25
CA LEU A 14 -6.19 6.62 -4.39
C LEU A 14 -5.59 5.21 -4.49
N CYS A 15 -4.66 5.03 -5.43
CA CYS A 15 -3.93 3.77 -5.59
C CYS A 15 -2.66 3.77 -4.72
N LEU A 16 -2.49 2.73 -3.91
CA LEU A 16 -1.26 2.39 -3.22
C LEU A 16 -0.55 1.28 -3.99
N TRP A 17 0.65 1.58 -4.49
CA TRP A 17 1.56 0.57 -5.05
C TRP A 17 2.52 0.07 -3.97
N VAL A 18 2.73 -1.25 -3.91
CA VAL A 18 3.77 -1.86 -3.10
C VAL A 18 4.83 -2.46 -4.03
N GLU A 19 6.02 -1.86 -3.97
CA GLU A 19 7.18 -2.20 -4.79
C GLU A 19 8.21 -2.99 -3.95
N PRO A 20 8.98 -3.91 -4.56
CA PRO A 20 9.17 -4.12 -6.01
C PRO A 20 8.18 -5.10 -6.68
N TRP A 21 7.16 -5.61 -5.98
CA TRP A 21 6.24 -6.62 -6.54
C TRP A 21 5.20 -6.03 -7.51
N GLY A 22 5.12 -4.70 -7.66
CA GLY A 22 4.15 -4.05 -8.53
C GLY A 22 2.69 -4.35 -8.16
N THR A 23 2.38 -4.60 -6.88
CA THR A 23 1.01 -4.84 -6.44
C THR A 23 0.29 -3.52 -6.15
N ASP A 24 -0.98 -3.42 -6.54
CA ASP A 24 -1.81 -2.23 -6.34
C ASP A 24 -2.99 -2.50 -5.40
N HIS A 25 -3.27 -1.54 -4.52
CA HIS A 25 -4.30 -1.60 -3.49
C HIS A 25 -5.02 -0.25 -3.45
N TRP A 26 -6.33 -0.23 -3.61
CA TRP A 26 -7.06 1.03 -3.78
C TRP A 26 -7.79 1.43 -2.50
N MET A 27 -7.56 2.66 -2.06
CA MET A 27 -8.12 3.26 -0.84
C MET A 27 -9.20 4.27 -1.22
N ARG A 28 -10.39 4.15 -0.63
CA ARG A 28 -11.40 5.21 -0.64
C ARG A 28 -10.99 6.34 0.30
N SER A 29 -11.68 7.46 0.16
CA SER A 29 -11.53 8.60 1.07
C SER A 29 -11.72 8.17 2.53
N GLY A 30 -10.76 8.48 3.38
CA GLY A 30 -10.73 8.14 4.81
C GLY A 30 -10.27 6.71 5.12
N GLU A 31 -9.87 5.90 4.13
CA GLU A 31 -9.32 4.57 4.37
C GLU A 31 -7.81 4.62 4.65
N GLU A 32 -7.32 3.63 5.39
CA GLU A 32 -5.92 3.43 5.71
C GLU A 32 -5.52 1.99 5.39
N PHE A 33 -4.32 1.83 4.84
CA PHE A 33 -3.64 0.55 4.72
C PHE A 33 -2.36 0.52 5.54
N THR A 34 -2.11 -0.64 6.15
CA THR A 34 -0.84 -0.98 6.78
C THR A 34 -0.09 -1.95 5.88
N VAL A 35 1.11 -1.57 5.43
CA VAL A 35 2.05 -2.46 4.74
C VAL A 35 2.97 -3.09 5.79
N VAL A 36 3.07 -4.42 5.77
CA VAL A 36 3.88 -5.20 6.72
C VAL A 36 4.92 -6.00 5.95
N THR A 37 6.15 -6.03 6.45
CA THR A 37 7.24 -6.85 5.90
C THR A 37 8.16 -7.38 7.00
N GLU A 38 8.90 -8.44 6.68
CA GLU A 38 9.99 -8.93 7.51
C GLU A 38 11.29 -8.18 7.18
N THR A 39 11.93 -7.60 8.18
CA THR A 39 13.19 -6.85 8.02
C THR A 39 13.99 -6.94 9.31
N GLU A 40 15.30 -6.77 9.19
CA GLU A 40 16.20 -6.63 10.33
C GLU A 40 16.04 -5.25 11.00
N PRO A 41 16.26 -5.11 12.32
CA PRO A 41 16.02 -3.87 13.07
C PRO A 41 16.83 -2.64 12.63
N GLU A 42 17.91 -2.83 11.86
CA GLU A 42 18.85 -1.77 11.48
C GLU A 42 18.59 -1.20 10.06
N GLU A 43 17.64 -1.76 9.32
CA GLU A 43 17.30 -1.32 7.98
C GLU A 43 16.19 -0.25 8.00
N SER A 44 16.19 0.67 7.02
CA SER A 44 15.03 1.53 6.74
C SER A 44 14.11 0.75 5.80
N PRO A 45 13.05 0.08 6.31
CA PRO A 45 12.39 -0.98 5.55
C PRO A 45 11.46 -0.44 4.48
N PHE A 46 11.07 0.83 4.58
CA PHE A 46 10.16 1.46 3.65
C PHE A 46 10.72 2.78 3.13
N ASN A 47 10.41 3.10 1.88
CA ASN A 47 10.43 4.45 1.35
C ASN A 47 9.04 4.77 0.79
N VAL A 48 8.45 5.86 1.26
CA VAL A 48 7.08 6.27 0.88
C VAL A 48 7.17 7.48 -0.05
N VAL A 49 6.63 7.32 -1.26
CA VAL A 49 6.63 8.35 -2.30
C VAL A 49 5.18 8.70 -2.61
N VAL A 50 4.82 9.97 -2.41
CA VAL A 50 3.51 10.52 -2.80
C VAL A 50 3.66 11.19 -4.16
N HIS A 51 2.80 10.84 -5.10
CA HIS A 51 2.79 11.41 -6.45
C HIS A 51 1.35 11.63 -6.95
N ASP A 52 1.23 12.20 -8.14
CA ASP A 52 -0.05 12.61 -8.75
C ASP A 52 -1.03 11.45 -8.98
N GLN A 53 -0.54 10.25 -9.26
CA GLN A 53 -1.35 9.06 -9.49
C GLN A 53 -1.66 8.27 -8.19
N GLY A 54 -1.01 8.59 -7.07
CA GLY A 54 -1.24 7.93 -5.79
C GLY A 54 0.00 7.86 -4.92
N ILE A 55 0.22 6.72 -4.27
CA ILE A 55 1.30 6.52 -3.31
C ILE A 55 2.04 5.23 -3.64
N THR A 56 3.37 5.28 -3.63
CA THR A 56 4.21 4.08 -3.70
C THR A 56 4.89 3.85 -2.36
N VAL A 57 4.77 2.64 -1.83
CA VAL A 57 5.58 2.14 -0.72
C VAL A 57 6.59 1.16 -1.31
N TRP A 58 7.85 1.59 -1.34
CA TRP A 58 8.98 0.73 -1.65
C TRP A 58 9.39 -0.03 -0.40
N VAL A 59 9.34 -1.34 -0.46
CA VAL A 59 9.89 -2.21 0.58
C VAL A 59 11.35 -2.50 0.24
N ASN A 60 12.25 -1.99 1.07
CA ASN A 60 13.70 -2.10 0.84
C ASN A 60 14.26 -3.44 1.34
N ALA A 61 13.53 -4.12 2.22
CA ALA A 61 13.86 -5.46 2.65
C ALA A 61 13.58 -6.45 1.51
N GLY A 62 14.48 -7.41 1.29
CA GLY A 62 14.31 -8.46 0.27
C GLY A 62 13.25 -9.52 0.59
N SER A 63 12.36 -9.24 1.54
CA SER A 63 11.32 -10.14 2.05
C SER A 63 9.95 -9.72 1.53
N ASP A 64 9.01 -10.65 1.43
CA ASP A 64 7.64 -10.36 0.98
C ASP A 64 6.93 -9.30 1.84
N ALA A 65 5.89 -8.70 1.26
CA ALA A 65 5.06 -7.70 1.91
C ALA A 65 3.57 -8.01 1.78
N GLU A 66 2.84 -7.77 2.86
CA GLU A 66 1.39 -7.92 2.96
C GLU A 66 0.72 -6.58 3.29
N VAL A 67 -0.51 -6.39 2.83
CA VAL A 67 -1.28 -5.17 3.06
C VAL A 67 -2.55 -5.51 3.82
N PHE A 68 -2.86 -4.70 4.83
CA PHE A 68 -4.04 -4.87 5.69
C PHE A 68 -4.82 -3.56 5.78
N ASP A 69 -6.14 -3.66 5.88
CA ASP A 69 -7.00 -2.52 6.22
C ASP A 69 -6.87 -2.12 7.70
N LYS A 70 -7.50 -1.00 8.06
CA LYS A 70 -7.52 -0.48 9.45
C LYS A 70 -8.09 -1.45 10.49
N ASP A 71 -8.91 -2.41 10.05
CA ASP A 71 -9.56 -3.42 10.91
C ASP A 71 -8.71 -4.71 10.99
N GLY A 72 -7.58 -4.75 10.29
CA GLY A 72 -6.64 -5.87 10.25
C GLY A 72 -6.99 -6.95 9.22
N ASN A 73 -7.93 -6.69 8.30
CA ASN A 73 -8.26 -7.66 7.24
C ASN A 73 -7.27 -7.53 6.08
N PRO A 74 -6.88 -8.63 5.42
CA PRO A 74 -6.01 -8.57 4.25
C PRO A 74 -6.64 -7.77 3.10
N ALA A 75 -5.87 -6.84 2.54
CA ALA A 75 -6.13 -6.16 1.28
C ALA A 75 -5.23 -6.80 0.21
N PRO A 76 -5.73 -7.75 -0.59
CA PRO A 76 -4.92 -8.37 -1.65
C PRO A 76 -4.72 -7.42 -2.83
N CYS A 77 -3.73 -7.72 -3.69
CA CYS A 77 -3.55 -7.01 -4.95
C CYS A 77 -4.87 -6.92 -5.75
N GLY A 78 -5.21 -5.72 -6.22
CA GLY A 78 -6.47 -5.40 -6.88
C GLY A 78 -7.62 -5.07 -5.93
N HIS A 79 -7.40 -5.02 -4.61
CA HIS A 79 -8.43 -4.63 -3.64
C HIS A 79 -9.03 -3.26 -4.03
N GLN A 80 -10.36 -3.23 -4.19
CA GLN A 80 -11.14 -2.06 -4.64
C GLN A 80 -10.67 -1.41 -5.94
N ARG A 81 -9.87 -2.12 -6.75
CA ARG A 81 -9.49 -1.63 -8.07
C ARG A 81 -10.76 -1.28 -8.84
N PRO A 82 -10.87 -0.07 -9.42
CA PRO A 82 -11.99 0.27 -10.28
C PRO A 82 -12.16 -0.84 -11.31
N ALA A 83 -13.38 -1.37 -11.44
CA ALA A 83 -13.70 -2.13 -12.64
C ALA A 83 -13.38 -1.20 -13.81
N ASP A 84 -12.52 -1.65 -14.73
CA ASP A 84 -12.06 -0.82 -15.85
C ASP A 84 -13.23 0.01 -16.40
N ALA A 85 -13.02 1.31 -16.61
CA ALA A 85 -13.89 2.11 -17.47
C ALA A 85 -13.73 1.68 -18.95
N GLY A 86 -13.58 0.38 -19.20
CA GLY A 86 -13.40 -0.27 -20.48
C GLY A 86 -14.71 -0.91 -20.92
N SER A 87 -15.52 -0.13 -21.63
CA SER A 87 -16.32 -0.62 -22.75
C SER A 87 -15.54 -0.40 -24.04
#